data_AF-A0A2T8HGK6-F1
#
_entry.id   AF-A0A2T8HGK6-F1
#
_cell.length_a   1.000
_cell.length_b   1.000
_cell.length_c   1.000
_cell.angle_alpha   90.00
_cell.angle_beta   90.00
_cell.angle_gamma   90.00
#
_symmetry.space_group_name_H-M   'P 1'
#
loop_
_entity.id
_entity.type
_entity.pdbx_description
1 polymer ?
#
loop_
_entity_poly.entity_id
_entity_poly.type
_entity_poly.pdbx_seq_one_letter_code
_entity_poly.pdbx_strand_id
1 'polypeptide(L)'
;MNYTTKMKESLIKILGAKIDRKLFIISLTLGFLFTSLLYILIIPLAYWGLFGEGEAAANIMDRPLNSFILEFCALTLTLCIYAALAFMSFRNEKFNKAKSYILAVILIFVIYMFRFEVGNALIDLNIK
;
A
#
# COMPACT_ATOMS: atom_id res chain seq x y z
N MET A 1 -11.69 2.75 33.80
CA MET A 1 -12.03 1.93 32.62
C MET A 1 -10.74 1.41 32.01
N ASN A 2 -10.56 0.09 31.94
CA ASN A 2 -9.29 -0.54 31.55
C ASN A 2 -9.04 -0.36 30.04
N TYR A 3 -7.82 0.00 29.63
CA TYR A 3 -7.48 0.27 28.21
C TYR A 3 -7.76 -0.95 27.31
N THR A 4 -7.55 -2.14 27.85
CA THR A 4 -7.82 -3.42 27.20
C THR A 4 -9.31 -3.60 26.88
N THR A 5 -10.20 -3.19 27.77
CA THR A 5 -11.65 -3.25 27.56
C THR A 5 -12.10 -2.29 26.47
N LYS A 6 -11.58 -1.05 26.49
CA LYS A 6 -11.90 -0.03 25.48
C LYS A 6 -11.44 -0.44 24.07
N MET A 7 -10.26 -1.06 23.95
CA MET A 7 -9.79 -1.58 22.66
C MET A 7 -10.69 -2.70 22.11
N LYS A 8 -11.06 -3.68 22.95
CA LYS A 8 -11.92 -4.79 22.53
C LYS A 8 -13.28 -4.31 22.02
N GLU A 9 -13.93 -3.41 22.74
CA GLU A 9 -15.21 -2.80 22.31
C GLU A 9 -15.08 -2.08 20.97
N SER A 10 -13.96 -1.38 20.77
CA SER A 10 -13.74 -0.63 19.54
C SER A 10 -13.49 -1.55 18.33
N LEU A 11 -12.78 -2.67 18.53
CA LEU A 11 -12.61 -3.70 17.48
C LEU A 11 -13.94 -4.32 17.09
N ILE A 12 -14.80 -4.65 18.06
CA ILE A 12 -16.14 -5.19 17.79
C ILE A 12 -16.97 -4.19 16.98
N LYS A 13 -16.90 -2.90 17.31
CA LYS A 13 -17.57 -1.83 16.55
C LYS A 13 -17.07 -1.73 15.11
N ILE A 14 -15.76 -1.86 14.87
CA ILE A 14 -15.20 -1.88 13.50
C ILE A 14 -15.67 -3.11 12.74
N LEU A 15 -15.64 -4.30 13.36
CA LEU A 15 -16.05 -5.54 12.70
C LEU A 15 -17.55 -5.53 12.36
N GLY A 16 -18.38 -5.00 13.25
CA GLY A 16 -19.83 -4.84 13.04
C GLY A 16 -20.24 -3.67 12.12
N ALA A 17 -19.33 -2.74 11.83
CA ALA A 17 -19.61 -1.58 10.99
C ALA A 17 -19.91 -1.97 9.53
N LYS A 18 -20.87 -1.27 8.90
CA LYS A 18 -21.13 -1.41 7.47
C LYS A 18 -19.98 -0.77 6.69
N ILE A 19 -19.55 -1.43 5.62
CA ILE A 19 -18.52 -0.89 4.74
C ILE A 19 -19.13 0.28 3.95
N ASP A 20 -18.44 1.41 3.94
CA ASP A 20 -18.76 2.50 3.03
C ASP A 20 -18.22 2.13 1.64
N ARG A 21 -19.08 1.55 0.80
CA ARG A 21 -18.69 1.01 -0.52
C ARG A 21 -18.07 2.07 -1.41
N LYS A 22 -18.59 3.31 -1.40
CA LYS A 22 -18.07 4.39 -2.24
C LYS A 22 -16.67 4.76 -1.80
N LEU A 23 -16.49 4.99 -0.50
CA LEU A 23 -15.17 5.30 0.04
C LEU A 23 -14.19 4.17 -0.18
N PHE A 24 -14.62 2.91 -0.02
CA PHE A 24 -13.78 1.74 -0.26
C PHE A 24 -13.28 1.68 -1.71
N ILE A 25 -14.16 1.82 -2.71
CA ILE A 25 -13.77 1.76 -4.14
C ILE A 25 -12.83 2.91 -4.49
N ILE A 26 -13.13 4.13 -4.04
CA ILE A 26 -12.27 5.30 -4.26
C ILE A 26 -10.91 5.10 -3.59
N SER A 27 -10.90 4.67 -2.33
CA SER A 27 -9.68 4.39 -1.58
C SER A 27 -8.85 3.31 -2.24
N LEU A 28 -9.48 2.25 -2.73
CA LEU A 28 -8.78 1.17 -3.41
C LEU A 28 -8.14 1.66 -4.71
N THR A 29 -8.90 2.39 -5.53
CA THR A 29 -8.44 2.88 -6.83
C THR A 29 -7.31 3.90 -6.67
N LEU A 30 -7.49 4.88 -5.79
CA LEU A 30 -6.46 5.88 -5.49
C LEU A 30 -5.21 5.24 -4.89
N GLY A 31 -5.37 4.27 -3.99
CA GLY A 31 -4.25 3.58 -3.38
C GLY A 31 -3.46 2.79 -4.41
N PHE A 32 -4.14 2.03 -5.26
CA PHE A 32 -3.51 1.30 -6.36
C PHE A 32 -2.76 2.23 -7.33
N LEU A 33 -3.39 3.31 -7.79
CA LEU A 33 -2.76 4.28 -8.69
C LEU A 33 -1.57 4.95 -8.04
N PHE A 34 -1.69 5.34 -6.77
CA PHE A 34 -0.62 5.98 -6.02
C PHE A 34 0.56 5.05 -5.81
N THR A 35 0.33 3.79 -5.40
CA THR A 35 1.40 2.77 -5.28
C THR A 35 2.07 2.52 -6.63
N SER A 36 1.28 2.42 -7.71
CA SER A 36 1.81 2.21 -9.06
C SER A 36 2.67 3.38 -9.53
N LEU A 37 2.22 4.61 -9.31
CA LEU A 37 2.96 5.83 -9.64
C LEU A 37 4.26 5.93 -8.84
N LEU A 38 4.22 5.61 -7.54
CA LEU A 38 5.40 5.57 -6.69
C LEU A 38 6.42 4.56 -7.21
N TYR A 39 5.96 3.35 -7.52
CA TYR A 39 6.82 2.26 -7.94
C TYR A 39 7.43 2.47 -9.34
N ILE A 40 6.62 2.88 -10.32
CA ILE A 40 7.05 3.01 -11.72
C ILE A 40 7.84 4.28 -11.96
N LEU A 41 7.48 5.38 -11.30
CA LEU A 41 7.98 6.71 -11.66
C LEU A 41 8.80 7.35 -10.54
N ILE A 42 8.19 7.58 -9.38
CA ILE A 42 8.77 8.45 -8.36
C ILE A 42 10.02 7.83 -7.73
N ILE A 43 9.97 6.55 -7.35
CA ILE A 43 11.09 5.85 -6.73
C ILE A 43 12.27 5.72 -7.70
N PRO A 44 12.08 5.25 -8.96
CA PRO A 44 13.18 5.23 -9.93
C PRO A 44 13.80 6.61 -10.17
N LEU A 45 12.98 7.66 -10.34
CA LEU A 45 13.47 9.03 -10.53
C LEU A 45 14.25 9.55 -9.32
N ALA A 46 13.74 9.33 -8.10
CA ALA A 46 14.43 9.72 -6.88
C ALA A 46 15.77 9.00 -6.73
N TYR A 47 15.81 7.72 -7.11
CA TYR A 47 17.04 6.93 -7.04
C TYR A 47 18.08 7.38 -8.06
N TRP A 48 17.67 7.64 -9.32
CA TRP A 48 18.54 8.24 -10.33
C TRP A 48 19.08 9.60 -9.89
N GLY A 49 18.23 10.44 -9.28
CA GLY A 49 18.65 11.74 -8.76
C GLY A 49 19.68 11.67 -7.62
N LEU A 50 19.64 10.62 -6.80
CA LEU A 50 20.55 10.46 -5.64
C LEU A 50 21.86 9.76 -6.00
N PHE A 51 21.82 8.74 -6.87
CA PHE A 51 22.97 7.88 -7.13
C PHE A 51 23.58 8.06 -8.54
N GLY A 52 22.94 8.84 -9.41
CA GLY A 52 23.40 9.10 -10.78
C GLY A 52 23.29 7.88 -11.71
N GLU A 53 23.87 8.01 -12.89
CA GLU A 53 23.97 6.94 -13.90
C GLU A 53 25.34 6.26 -13.83
N GLY A 54 25.41 4.95 -14.10
CA GLY A 54 26.66 4.20 -14.29
C GLY A 54 26.86 2.97 -13.41
N GLU A 55 28.00 2.30 -13.60
CA GLU A 55 28.37 1.02 -12.97
C GLU A 55 28.37 1.07 -11.43
N ALA A 56 28.69 2.24 -10.84
CA ALA A 56 28.65 2.44 -9.40
C ALA A 56 27.21 2.43 -8.85
N ALA A 57 26.25 3.02 -9.57
CA ALA A 57 24.84 3.01 -9.18
C ALA A 57 24.24 1.59 -9.31
N ALA A 58 24.61 0.84 -10.36
CA ALA A 58 24.20 -0.54 -10.54
C ALA A 58 24.72 -1.46 -9.42
N ASN A 59 26.00 -1.34 -9.06
CA ASN A 59 26.58 -2.10 -7.93
C ASN A 59 25.93 -1.78 -6.57
N ILE A 60 25.43 -0.55 -6.40
CA ILE A 60 24.68 -0.18 -5.19
C ILE A 60 23.27 -0.79 -5.23
N MET A 61 22.61 -0.83 -6.39
CA MET A 61 21.27 -1.44 -6.54
C MET A 61 21.27 -2.95 -6.28
N ASP A 62 22.32 -3.66 -6.70
CA ASP A 62 22.45 -5.12 -6.54
C ASP A 62 22.61 -5.56 -5.07
N ARG A 63 22.79 -4.61 -4.14
CA ARG A 63 22.76 -4.93 -2.72
C ARG A 63 21.34 -5.36 -2.32
N PRO A 64 21.18 -6.51 -1.63
CA PRO A 64 19.86 -7.06 -1.31
C PRO A 64 18.97 -6.10 -0.51
N LEU A 65 19.57 -5.25 0.33
CA LEU A 65 18.83 -4.21 1.06
C LEU A 65 18.22 -3.17 0.11
N ASN A 66 18.96 -2.72 -0.90
CA ASN A 66 18.52 -1.67 -1.81
C ASN A 66 17.46 -2.19 -2.78
N SER A 67 17.64 -3.42 -3.29
CA SER A 67 16.61 -4.13 -4.05
C SER A 67 15.31 -4.28 -3.24
N PHE A 68 15.40 -4.69 -1.96
CA PHE A 68 14.24 -4.76 -1.08
C PHE A 68 13.57 -3.39 -0.87
N ILE A 69 14.36 -2.33 -0.63
CA ILE A 69 13.81 -0.98 -0.46
C ILE A 69 13.11 -0.54 -1.74
N LEU A 70 13.72 -0.69 -2.91
CA LEU A 70 13.11 -0.31 -4.19
C LEU A 70 11.80 -1.08 -4.43
N GLU A 71 11.76 -2.35 -4.08
CA GLU A 71 10.59 -3.20 -4.27
C GLU A 71 9.46 -2.96 -3.27
N PHE A 72 9.75 -2.63 -2.02
CA PHE A 72 8.72 -2.54 -0.98
C PHE A 72 8.46 -1.11 -0.50
N CYS A 73 9.25 -0.12 -0.89
CA CYS A 73 9.09 1.26 -0.45
C CYS A 73 7.75 1.86 -0.90
N ALA A 74 7.34 1.65 -2.16
CA ALA A 74 6.06 2.15 -2.66
C ALA A 74 4.86 1.62 -1.85
N LEU A 75 4.86 0.31 -1.60
CA LEU A 75 3.84 -0.34 -0.79
C LEU A 75 3.89 0.17 0.65
N THR A 76 5.06 0.22 1.26
CA THR A 76 5.24 0.66 2.65
C THR A 76 4.73 2.08 2.87
N LEU A 77 5.08 3.02 1.98
CA LEU A 77 4.58 4.39 2.03
C LEU A 77 3.05 4.44 1.92
N THR A 78 2.49 3.67 0.98
CA THR A 78 1.03 3.59 0.81
C THR A 78 0.37 3.05 2.08
N LEU A 79 0.88 1.96 2.65
CA LEU A 79 0.38 1.36 3.88
C LEU A 79 0.42 2.35 5.06
N CYS A 80 1.50 3.11 5.21
CA CYS A 80 1.63 4.14 6.24
C CYS A 80 0.55 5.23 6.11
N ILE A 81 0.26 5.70 4.88
CA ILE A 81 -0.78 6.70 4.63
C ILE A 81 -2.16 6.15 5.02
N TYR A 82 -2.52 4.95 4.58
CA TYR A 82 -3.81 4.36 4.93
C TYR A 82 -3.94 4.00 6.40
N ALA A 83 -2.85 3.56 7.04
CA ALA A 83 -2.82 3.33 8.49
C ALA A 83 -3.11 4.64 9.24
N ALA A 84 -2.50 5.75 8.83
CA ALA A 84 -2.78 7.07 9.39
C ALA A 84 -4.25 7.49 9.17
N LEU A 85 -4.79 7.32 7.97
CA LEU A 85 -6.20 7.63 7.66
C LEU A 85 -7.19 6.75 8.45
N ALA A 86 -6.88 5.46 8.61
CA ALA A 86 -7.65 4.53 9.42
C ALA A 86 -7.61 4.94 10.90
N PHE A 87 -6.43 5.30 11.42
CA PHE A 87 -6.24 5.77 12.79
C PHE A 87 -6.98 7.09 13.06
N MET A 88 -6.90 8.05 12.14
CA MET A 88 -7.67 9.30 12.22
C MET A 88 -9.18 9.05 12.19
N SER A 89 -9.63 8.13 11.33
CA SER A 89 -11.05 7.76 11.23
C SER A 89 -11.56 7.05 12.48
N PHE A 90 -10.70 6.23 13.07
CA PHE A 90 -10.94 5.56 14.34
C PHE A 90 -11.08 6.56 15.49
N ARG A 91 -10.16 7.53 15.58
CA ARG A 91 -10.20 8.59 16.60
C ARG A 91 -11.46 9.46 16.50
N ASN A 92 -11.98 9.64 15.28
CA ASN A 92 -13.20 10.38 15.01
C ASN A 92 -14.48 9.54 15.14
N GLU A 93 -14.40 8.32 15.66
CA GLU A 93 -15.52 7.37 15.81
C GLU A 93 -16.25 7.03 14.49
N LYS A 94 -15.61 7.28 13.35
CA LYS A 94 -16.13 6.97 12.00
C LYS A 94 -15.76 5.54 11.62
N PHE A 95 -16.31 4.56 12.33
CA PHE A 95 -15.95 3.14 12.19
C PHE A 95 -16.18 2.56 10.78
N ASN A 96 -17.23 3.00 10.08
CA ASN A 96 -17.48 2.61 8.68
C ASN A 96 -16.31 3.00 7.74
N LYS A 97 -15.74 4.20 7.97
CA LYS A 97 -14.60 4.71 7.17
C LYS A 97 -13.32 3.98 7.51
N ALA A 98 -13.05 3.79 8.81
CA ALA A 98 -11.88 3.03 9.27
C ALA A 98 -11.86 1.61 8.68
N LYS A 99 -13.00 0.90 8.71
CA LYS A 99 -13.14 -0.43 8.10
C LYS A 99 -12.82 -0.42 6.60
N SER A 100 -13.29 0.60 5.89
CA SER A 100 -13.06 0.74 4.44
C SER A 100 -11.57 0.93 4.12
N TYR A 101 -10.85 1.74 4.91
CA TYR A 101 -9.40 1.90 4.75
C TYR A 101 -8.61 0.64 5.10
N ILE A 102 -8.98 -0.06 6.18
CA ILE A 102 -8.35 -1.33 6.56
C ILE A 102 -8.54 -2.37 5.46
N LEU A 103 -9.76 -2.48 4.92
CA LEU A 103 -10.04 -3.42 3.83
C LEU A 103 -9.27 -3.06 2.56
N ALA A 104 -9.18 -1.77 2.23
CA ALA A 104 -8.40 -1.31 1.08
C ALA A 104 -6.91 -1.67 1.23
N VAL A 105 -6.34 -1.47 2.43
CA VAL A 105 -4.96 -1.88 2.75
C VAL A 105 -4.72 -3.36 2.49
N ILE A 106 -5.60 -4.22 3.02
CA ILE A 106 -5.48 -5.67 2.84
C ILE A 106 -5.53 -6.01 1.34
N LEU A 107 -6.47 -5.42 0.60
CA LEU A 107 -6.62 -5.73 -0.82
C LEU A 107 -5.44 -5.20 -1.65
N ILE A 108 -4.95 -3.99 -1.40
CA ILE A 108 -3.76 -3.42 -2.06
C ILE A 108 -2.55 -4.29 -1.79
N PHE A 109 -2.36 -4.74 -0.54
CA PHE A 109 -1.27 -5.64 -0.18
C PHE A 109 -1.33 -6.95 -0.98
N VAL A 110 -2.50 -7.59 -1.04
CA VAL A 110 -2.70 -8.82 -1.82
C VAL A 110 -2.41 -8.57 -3.30
N ILE A 111 -3.00 -7.53 -3.90
CA ILE A 111 -2.77 -7.18 -5.31
C ILE A 111 -1.28 -6.95 -5.59
N TYR A 112 -0.58 -6.25 -4.68
CA TYR A 112 0.84 -5.94 -4.82
C TYR A 112 1.73 -7.19 -4.78
N MET A 113 1.36 -8.22 -4.01
CA MET A 113 2.08 -9.50 -3.98
C MET A 113 1.97 -10.25 -5.30
N PHE A 114 0.84 -10.14 -5.99
CA PHE A 114 0.62 -10.77 -7.30
C PHE A 114 1.12 -9.93 -8.50
N ARG A 115 1.77 -8.79 -8.27
CA ARG A 115 2.15 -7.86 -9.36
C ARG A 115 3.02 -8.51 -10.44
N PHE A 116 3.96 -9.37 -10.05
CA PHE A 116 4.88 -10.02 -10.98
C PHE A 116 4.19 -11.11 -11.80
N GLU A 117 3.37 -11.95 -11.16
CA GLU A 117 2.60 -12.99 -11.84
C GLU A 117 1.62 -12.40 -12.86
N VAL A 118 0.95 -11.30 -12.50
CA VAL A 118 0.05 -10.58 -13.41
C VAL A 118 0.81 -9.97 -14.58
N GLY A 119 1.98 -9.36 -14.32
CA GLY A 119 2.83 -8.81 -15.36
C GLY A 119 3.30 -9.87 -16.36
N ASN A 120 3.79 -11.00 -15.86
CA ASN A 120 4.26 -12.12 -16.68
C ASN A 120 3.12 -12.72 -17.51
N ALA A 121 1.95 -12.96 -16.90
CA ALA A 121 0.79 -13.47 -17.61
C ALA A 121 0.30 -12.55 -18.74
N LEU A 122 0.39 -11.23 -18.57
CA LEU A 122 0.04 -10.26 -19.61
C LEU A 122 1.03 -10.24 -20.77
N ILE A 123 2.32 -10.41 -20.48
CA ILE A 123 3.38 -10.49 -21.51
C ILE A 123 3.19 -11.77 -22.34
N ASP A 124 2.98 -12.92 -21.69
CA ASP A 124 2.79 -14.20 -22.37
C ASP A 124 1.54 -14.23 -23.26
N LEU A 125 0.49 -13.50 -22.89
CA LEU A 125 -0.72 -13.35 -23.71
C LEU A 125 -0.51 -12.47 -24.95
N ASN A 126 0.43 -11.52 -24.90
CA ASN A 126 0.69 -10.58 -25.99
C ASN A 126 1.74 -11.09 -27.00
N ILE A 127 2.41 -12.20 -26.69
CA ILE A 127 3.41 -12.87 -27.55
C ILE A 127 2.77 -14.02 -28.36
N LYS A 128 1.47 -14.30 -28.18
CA LYS A 128 0.66 -15.19 -29.03
C LYS A 128 -0.13 -14.42 -30.08
#